data_AF-R0MB38-F1
#
_entry.id   AF-R0MB38-F1
#
_cell.length_a   1.000
_cell.length_b   1.000
_cell.length_c   1.000
_cell.angle_alpha   90.00
_cell.angle_beta   90.00
_cell.angle_gamma   90.00
#
_symmetry.space_group_name_H-M   'P 1'
#
loop_
_entity.id
_entity.type
_entity.pdbx_description
1 polymer ?
#
loop_
_entity_poly.entity_id
_entity_poly.type
_entity_poly.pdbx_seq_one_letter_code
_entity_poly.pdbx_strand_id
1 'polypeptide(L)'
;MRIEQLLIDSHYESVEVLCAFLTAIGEKLQKSSKEHVVNKICSHLSAIKNNYEFRIQFLIEDTLEKSSKWKKAVSNTTTQNRFAFMEVEEVVPEVKKKEEITFVDDNSKVLSFISLIYSELNDCYEEEDKVVVADYFIRGVKEFGKQNFYNFFLSEAVSDFKKSKLLVPFFVEYFDRTGIENKELVELLNNLKGSLKELKRDFPKSVPNYIELICLLKVKKIILNDQFENLKNEDFQVKSKEIITKWNKSEKLKGFVFEVFEPGLVNDILQK
;
A
#
# COMPACT_ATOMS: atom_id res chain seq x y z
N MET A 1 -17.61 31.01 13.41
CA MET A 1 -17.30 29.94 14.38
C MET A 1 -15.81 30.04 14.74
N ARG A 2 -15.46 30.24 16.01
CA ARG A 2 -14.05 30.42 16.42
C ARG A 2 -13.40 29.04 16.58
N ILE A 3 -12.18 28.84 16.08
CA ILE A 3 -11.42 27.57 16.20
C ILE A 3 -11.37 27.09 17.66
N GLU A 4 -11.31 28.02 18.61
CA GLU A 4 -11.32 27.74 20.05
C GLU A 4 -12.59 27.01 20.52
N GLN A 5 -13.74 27.24 19.90
CA GLN A 5 -14.98 26.53 20.22
C GLN A 5 -14.96 25.10 19.69
N LEU A 6 -14.38 24.88 18.50
CA LEU A 6 -14.21 23.55 17.91
C LEU A 6 -13.18 22.69 18.68
N LEU A 7 -12.22 23.31 19.36
CA LEU A 7 -11.21 22.61 20.18
C LEU A 7 -11.74 22.18 21.57
N ILE A 8 -12.92 22.66 21.96
CA ILE A 8 -13.57 22.28 23.23
C ILE A 8 -14.66 21.23 22.96
N ASP A 9 -15.22 21.24 21.76
CA ASP A 9 -16.27 20.32 21.34
C ASP A 9 -15.69 18.97 20.89
N SER A 10 -16.12 17.89 21.54
CA SER A 10 -15.72 16.53 21.23
C SER A 10 -16.63 15.82 20.23
N HIS A 11 -17.59 16.51 19.61
CA HIS A 11 -18.45 15.92 18.59
C HIS A 11 -17.65 15.55 17.32
N TYR A 12 -18.01 14.44 16.67
CA TYR A 12 -17.27 13.95 15.50
C TYR A 12 -17.25 14.95 14.34
N GLU A 13 -18.34 15.69 14.13
CA GLU A 13 -18.42 16.75 13.10
C GLU A 13 -17.40 17.86 13.35
N SER A 14 -17.16 18.22 14.60
CA SER A 14 -16.18 19.24 14.99
C SER A 14 -14.75 18.79 14.68
N VAL A 15 -14.46 17.51 14.89
CA VAL A 15 -13.18 16.88 14.50
C VAL A 15 -12.99 16.86 12.98
N GLU A 16 -14.02 16.53 12.21
CA GLU A 16 -13.96 16.54 10.75
C GLU A 16 -13.70 17.95 10.19
N VAL A 17 -14.37 18.95 10.75
CA VAL A 17 -14.18 20.36 10.36
C VAL A 17 -12.75 20.81 10.65
N LEU A 18 -12.17 20.41 11.80
CA LEU A 18 -10.76 20.70 12.12
C LEU A 18 -9.79 20.02 11.13
N CYS A 19 -10.06 18.77 10.75
CA CYS A 19 -9.25 18.03 9.78
C CYS A 19 -9.33 18.64 8.37
N ALA A 20 -10.54 19.00 7.93
CA ALA A 20 -10.77 19.67 6.66
C ALA A 20 -10.12 21.05 6.62
N PHE A 21 -10.18 21.80 7.72
CA PHE A 21 -9.53 23.10 7.87
C PHE A 21 -8.00 22.99 7.71
N LEU A 22 -7.39 22.05 8.42
CA LEU A 22 -5.95 21.79 8.30
C LEU A 22 -5.56 21.36 6.89
N THR A 23 -6.34 20.48 6.26
CA THR A 23 -6.09 20.04 4.88
C THR A 23 -6.18 21.19 3.87
N ALA A 24 -7.13 22.11 4.05
CA ALA A 24 -7.36 23.20 3.10
C ALA A 24 -6.37 24.36 3.23
N ILE A 25 -6.00 24.74 4.46
CA ILE A 25 -5.20 25.95 4.71
C ILE A 25 -4.02 25.79 5.67
N GLY A 26 -3.78 24.59 6.21
CA GLY A 26 -2.72 24.32 7.19
C GLY A 26 -1.32 24.69 6.70
N GLU A 27 -0.97 24.29 5.47
CA GLU A 27 0.33 24.63 4.86
C GLU A 27 0.51 26.16 4.70
N LYS A 28 -0.56 26.87 4.32
CA LYS A 28 -0.54 28.35 4.18
C LYS A 28 -0.37 29.04 5.53
N LEU A 29 -1.01 28.53 6.59
CA LEU A 29 -0.88 29.05 7.96
C LEU A 29 0.53 28.85 8.52
N GLN A 30 1.16 27.72 8.21
CA GLN A 30 2.52 27.42 8.63
C GLN A 30 3.56 28.31 7.93
N LYS A 31 3.34 28.64 6.65
CA LYS A 31 4.18 29.59 5.89
C LYS A 31 3.95 31.07 6.25
N SER A 32 2.87 31.41 6.95
CA SER A 32 2.49 32.80 7.29
C SER A 32 2.66 33.14 8.78
N SER A 33 3.60 32.48 9.46
CA SER A 33 3.95 32.70 10.88
C SER A 33 2.81 32.46 11.88
N LYS A 34 1.75 31.73 11.48
CA LYS A 34 0.62 31.31 12.35
C LYS A 34 0.72 29.83 12.73
N GLU A 35 1.95 29.32 12.84
CA GLU A 35 2.27 27.94 13.17
C GLU A 35 1.66 27.48 14.51
N HIS A 36 1.56 28.37 15.49
CA HIS A 36 0.97 28.07 16.79
C HIS A 36 -0.49 27.60 16.71
N VAL A 37 -1.26 28.06 15.72
CA VAL A 37 -2.66 27.63 15.51
C VAL A 37 -2.69 26.20 14.97
N VAL A 38 -1.82 25.89 14.01
CA VAL A 38 -1.68 24.56 13.42
C VAL A 38 -1.26 23.55 14.49
N ASN A 39 -0.21 23.87 15.25
CA ASN A 39 0.29 23.01 16.32
C ASN A 39 -0.77 22.76 17.40
N LYS A 40 -1.55 23.78 17.77
CA LYS A 40 -2.62 23.64 18.75
C LYS A 40 -3.72 22.67 18.29
N ILE A 41 -4.11 22.74 17.02
CA ILE A 41 -5.10 21.81 16.44
C ILE A 41 -4.51 20.41 16.34
N CYS A 42 -3.29 20.24 15.82
CA CYS A 42 -2.64 18.93 15.69
C CYS A 42 -2.46 18.24 17.04
N SER A 43 -2.01 18.96 18.07
CA SER A 43 -1.86 18.40 19.42
C SER A 43 -3.19 17.98 20.02
N HIS A 44 -4.26 18.75 19.78
CA HIS A 44 -5.61 18.38 20.22
C HIS A 44 -6.09 17.11 19.53
N LEU A 45 -6.03 17.05 18.19
CA LEU A 45 -6.42 15.88 17.41
C LEU A 45 -5.63 14.62 17.82
N SER A 46 -4.32 14.76 18.05
CA SER A 46 -3.47 13.65 18.51
C SER A 46 -3.88 13.14 19.90
N ALA A 47 -4.34 14.02 20.79
CA ALA A 47 -4.74 13.63 22.15
C ALA A 47 -6.10 12.92 22.19
N ILE A 48 -7.02 13.28 21.29
CA ILE A 48 -8.39 12.75 21.29
C ILE A 48 -8.61 11.60 20.30
N LYS A 49 -7.65 11.33 19.40
CA LYS A 49 -7.75 10.36 18.31
C LYS A 49 -8.36 9.03 18.74
N ASN A 50 -7.84 8.41 19.79
CA ASN A 50 -8.26 7.07 20.23
C ASN A 50 -9.68 7.01 20.82
N ASN A 51 -10.35 8.15 21.00
CA ASN A 51 -11.70 8.22 21.55
C ASN A 51 -12.80 8.07 20.49
N TYR A 52 -12.45 8.01 19.21
CA TYR A 52 -13.41 7.94 18.11
C TYR A 52 -13.38 6.61 17.38
N GLU A 53 -14.42 6.33 16.59
CA GLU A 53 -14.47 5.15 15.71
C GLU A 53 -13.42 5.23 14.59
N PHE A 54 -13.07 4.07 14.02
CA PHE A 54 -11.99 3.91 13.05
C PHE A 54 -12.01 4.92 11.89
N ARG A 55 -13.20 5.33 11.42
CA ARG A 55 -13.33 6.34 10.34
C ARG A 55 -12.72 7.69 10.72
N ILE A 56 -13.03 8.17 11.91
CA ILE A 56 -12.55 9.47 12.41
C ILE A 56 -11.10 9.36 12.86
N GLN A 57 -10.69 8.21 13.41
CA GLN A 57 -9.29 7.92 13.71
C GLN A 57 -8.42 8.03 12.46
N PHE A 58 -8.81 7.37 11.37
CA PHE A 58 -8.09 7.40 10.10
C PHE A 58 -8.02 8.81 9.52
N LEU A 59 -9.12 9.58 9.61
CA LEU A 59 -9.15 10.96 9.15
C LEU A 59 -8.16 11.86 9.93
N ILE A 60 -8.05 11.65 11.25
CA ILE A 60 -7.08 12.34 12.09
C ILE A 60 -5.66 11.93 11.71
N GLU A 61 -5.39 10.63 11.54
CA GLU A 61 -4.07 10.12 11.18
C GLU A 61 -3.58 10.66 9.83
N ASP A 62 -4.42 10.60 8.79
CA ASP A 62 -4.11 11.13 7.45
C ASP A 62 -3.84 12.65 7.50
N THR A 63 -4.61 13.39 8.31
CA THR A 63 -4.40 14.84 8.50
C THR A 63 -3.08 15.13 9.22
N LEU A 64 -2.74 14.38 10.27
CA LEU A 64 -1.50 14.55 11.02
C LEU A 64 -0.28 14.17 10.17
N GLU A 65 -0.36 13.09 9.39
CA GLU A 65 0.69 12.69 8.48
C GLU A 65 0.96 13.76 7.41
N LYS A 66 -0.10 14.36 6.85
CA LYS A 66 0.02 15.50 5.92
C LYS A 66 0.66 16.71 6.59
N SER A 67 0.32 16.99 7.85
CA SER A 67 0.90 18.13 8.58
C SER A 67 2.41 17.98 8.82
N SER A 68 2.90 16.75 9.02
CA SER A 68 4.34 16.47 9.17
C SER A 68 5.16 16.81 7.92
N LYS A 69 4.51 16.86 6.75
CA LYS A 69 5.13 17.14 5.43
C LYS A 69 5.16 18.63 5.09
N TRP A 70 4.49 19.49 5.87
CA TRP A 70 4.49 20.95 5.67
C TRP A 70 5.78 21.57 6.20
N LYS A 71 6.86 21.45 5.41
CA LYS A 71 8.17 22.04 5.76
C LYS A 71 8.10 23.57 5.85
N LYS A 72 8.81 24.15 6.82
CA LYS A 72 9.03 25.60 6.92
C LYS A 72 9.61 26.12 5.62
N ALA A 73 9.15 27.30 5.18
CA ALA A 73 9.92 28.08 4.24
C ALA A 73 11.26 28.41 4.91
N VAL A 74 12.34 27.79 4.44
CA VAL A 74 13.70 28.19 4.83
C VAL A 74 13.83 29.63 4.34
N SER A 75 13.85 30.58 5.27
CA SER A 75 14.08 31.98 4.94
C SER A 75 15.47 32.08 4.33
N ASN A 76 15.55 32.26 3.01
CA ASN A 76 16.74 32.73 2.33
C ASN A 76 17.04 34.16 2.80
N THR A 77 17.70 34.28 3.95
CA THR A 77 18.41 35.50 4.34
C THR A 77 19.81 35.12 4.71
N THR A 78 20.67 35.21 3.71
CA THR A 78 22.10 35.41 3.81
C THR A 78 22.42 36.49 4.82
N THR A 79 22.97 36.14 5.98
CA THR A 79 23.87 37.04 6.70
C THR A 79 24.95 36.22 7.37
N GLN A 80 26.18 36.43 6.91
CA GLN A 80 27.40 35.99 7.55
C GLN A 80 27.44 36.49 9.00
N ASN A 81 27.84 35.62 9.92
CA ASN A 81 28.74 36.04 10.99
C ASN A 81 29.71 34.89 11.30
N ARG A 82 30.98 35.17 11.01
CA ARG A 82 32.17 34.44 11.49
C ARG A 82 32.28 34.70 13.00
N PHE A 83 32.84 33.74 13.74
CA PHE A 83 33.05 33.70 15.20
C PHE A 83 31.92 33.08 16.03
N ALA A 84 31.90 31.74 16.04
CA ALA A 84 32.00 30.93 17.27
C ALA A 84 32.08 29.45 16.85
N PHE A 85 33.30 28.90 16.83
CA PHE A 85 33.49 27.46 16.93
C PHE A 85 33.16 27.06 18.37
N MET A 86 31.97 26.48 18.55
CA MET A 86 31.68 25.55 19.64
C MET A 86 30.60 24.62 19.11
N GLU A 87 31.04 23.45 18.63
CA GLU A 87 30.17 22.28 18.56
C GLU A 87 29.77 21.96 20.00
N VAL A 88 28.53 22.32 20.34
CA VAL A 88 27.88 21.74 21.51
C VAL A 88 27.15 20.53 20.98
N GLU A 89 27.70 19.33 21.24
CA GLU A 89 26.90 18.12 21.23
C GLU A 89 25.74 18.37 22.19
N GLU A 90 24.52 18.54 21.66
CA GLU A 90 23.33 18.39 22.46
C GLU A 90 23.31 16.94 22.92
N VAL A 91 23.79 16.72 24.15
CA VAL A 91 23.48 15.52 24.92
C VAL A 91 21.97 15.53 25.10
N VAL A 92 21.28 14.88 24.17
CA VAL A 92 19.88 14.51 24.33
C VAL A 92 19.83 13.70 25.62
N PRO A 93 19.13 14.16 26.68
CA PRO A 93 18.95 13.32 27.84
C PRO A 93 18.25 12.05 27.37
N GLU A 94 18.85 10.89 27.64
CA GLU A 94 18.19 9.59 27.50
C GLU A 94 16.90 9.63 28.32
N VAL A 95 15.80 10.01 27.66
CA VAL A 95 14.47 9.68 28.13
C VAL A 95 14.44 8.16 28.04
N LYS A 96 14.65 7.50 29.17
CA LYS A 96 14.26 6.09 29.33
C LYS A 96 12.82 6.01 28.85
N LYS A 97 12.64 5.52 27.62
CA LYS A 97 11.33 5.19 27.08
C LYS A 97 10.70 4.30 28.13
N LYS A 98 9.67 4.80 28.80
CA LYS A 98 8.71 3.91 29.45
C LYS A 98 8.32 2.93 28.36
N GLU A 99 8.49 1.65 28.64
CA GLU A 99 7.94 0.58 27.84
C GLU A 99 6.43 0.81 27.80
N GLU A 100 5.97 1.58 26.81
CA GLU A 100 4.62 1.44 26.31
C GLU A 100 4.56 0.03 25.76
N ILE A 101 3.84 -0.82 26.48
CA ILE A 101 3.39 -2.12 26.00
C ILE A 101 2.51 -1.82 24.78
N THR A 102 3.16 -1.66 23.64
CA THR A 102 2.53 -1.58 22.34
C THR A 102 2.15 -3.02 22.00
N PHE A 103 0.86 -3.33 22.12
CA PHE A 103 0.28 -4.41 21.34
C PHE A 103 0.37 -3.99 19.88
N VAL A 104 1.53 -4.21 19.25
CA VAL A 104 1.67 -4.06 17.81
C VAL A 104 1.01 -5.28 17.19
N ASP A 105 -0.18 -5.10 16.61
CA ASP A 105 -0.82 -6.12 15.79
C ASP A 105 0.16 -6.53 14.69
N ASP A 106 0.54 -7.81 14.66
CA ASP A 106 1.56 -8.34 13.74
C ASP A 106 1.19 -8.05 12.28
N ASN A 107 -0.10 -7.93 11.96
CA ASN A 107 -0.62 -7.61 10.63
C ASN A 107 -0.12 -6.25 10.09
N SER A 108 -0.02 -5.23 10.96
CA SER A 108 0.44 -3.89 10.57
C SER A 108 1.91 -3.88 10.14
N LYS A 109 2.73 -4.74 10.77
CA LYS A 109 4.14 -4.93 10.41
C LYS A 109 4.28 -5.62 9.05
N VAL A 110 3.46 -6.65 8.79
CA VAL A 110 3.48 -7.35 7.48
C VAL A 110 3.13 -6.39 6.35
N LEU A 111 2.08 -5.58 6.50
CA LEU A 111 1.67 -4.60 5.49
C LEU A 111 2.72 -3.50 5.26
N SER A 112 3.37 -3.05 6.33
CA SER A 112 4.49 -2.11 6.24
C SER A 112 5.67 -2.71 5.46
N PHE A 113 5.98 -3.99 5.71
CA PHE A 113 7.02 -4.71 5.00
C PHE A 113 6.68 -4.91 3.52
N ILE A 114 5.43 -5.26 3.18
CA ILE A 114 5.00 -5.35 1.76
C ILE A 114 5.09 -3.99 1.08
N SER A 115 4.78 -2.90 1.80
CA SER A 115 4.91 -1.54 1.26
C SER A 115 6.36 -1.15 1.00
N LEU A 116 7.31 -1.64 1.82
CA LEU A 116 8.75 -1.52 1.54
C LEU A 116 9.12 -2.25 0.25
N ILE A 117 8.71 -3.52 0.07
CA ILE A 117 8.95 -4.27 -1.17
C ILE A 117 8.44 -3.49 -2.38
N TYR A 118 7.22 -2.97 -2.31
CA TYR A 118 6.66 -2.15 -3.39
C TYR A 118 7.48 -0.89 -3.67
N SER A 119 7.95 -0.19 -2.62
CA SER A 119 8.80 1.00 -2.78
C SER A 119 10.11 0.67 -3.48
N GLU A 120 10.80 -0.37 -3.01
CA GLU A 120 12.07 -0.82 -3.60
C GLU A 120 11.88 -1.23 -5.07
N LEU A 121 10.79 -1.94 -5.40
CA LEU A 121 10.47 -2.28 -6.79
C LEU A 121 10.19 -1.07 -7.67
N ASN A 122 9.56 -0.04 -7.10
CA ASN A 122 9.25 1.18 -7.84
C ASN A 122 10.52 2.00 -8.14
N ASP A 123 11.56 1.83 -7.33
CA ASP A 123 12.85 2.51 -7.46
C ASP A 123 13.88 1.67 -8.26
N CYS A 124 13.56 0.43 -8.63
CA CYS A 124 14.39 -0.40 -9.50
C CYS A 124 14.43 0.17 -10.92
N TYR A 125 15.64 0.38 -11.45
CA TYR A 125 15.84 0.83 -12.83
C TYR A 125 16.22 -0.33 -13.75
N GLU A 126 16.83 -1.38 -13.21
CA GLU A 126 17.31 -2.55 -13.95
C GLU A 126 16.67 -3.85 -13.44
N GLU A 127 16.73 -4.92 -14.25
CA GLU A 127 16.20 -6.24 -13.82
C GLU A 127 17.05 -6.84 -12.70
N GLU A 128 18.34 -6.52 -12.64
CA GLU A 128 19.27 -6.99 -11.60
C GLU A 128 18.89 -6.47 -10.21
N ASP A 129 18.36 -5.24 -10.13
CA ASP A 129 17.86 -4.67 -8.88
C ASP A 129 16.70 -5.51 -8.33
N LYS A 130 15.79 -5.96 -9.20
CA LYS A 130 14.63 -6.77 -8.80
C LYS A 130 15.03 -8.14 -8.26
N VAL A 131 16.16 -8.69 -8.72
CA VAL A 131 16.73 -9.93 -8.18
C VAL A 131 17.06 -9.74 -6.69
N VAL A 132 17.64 -8.60 -6.32
CA VAL A 132 17.92 -8.26 -4.92
C VAL A 132 16.63 -8.05 -4.15
N VAL A 133 15.64 -7.39 -4.75
CA VAL A 133 14.33 -7.23 -4.11
C VAL A 133 13.62 -8.57 -3.88
N ALA A 134 13.88 -9.59 -4.71
CA ALA A 134 13.31 -10.93 -4.52
C ALA A 134 13.79 -11.62 -3.23
N ASP A 135 14.94 -11.22 -2.68
CA ASP A 135 15.43 -11.76 -1.40
C ASP A 135 14.54 -11.31 -0.21
N TYR A 136 13.72 -10.28 -0.39
CA TYR A 136 12.70 -9.90 0.60
C TYR A 136 11.63 -10.97 0.79
N PHE A 137 11.41 -11.89 -0.17
CA PHE A 137 10.53 -13.04 0.06
C PHE A 137 11.05 -13.94 1.18
N ILE A 138 12.34 -14.28 1.12
CA ILE A 138 13.00 -15.11 2.15
C ILE A 138 12.96 -14.40 3.51
N ARG A 139 13.24 -13.09 3.51
CA ARG A 139 13.18 -12.27 4.73
C ARG A 139 11.76 -12.22 5.31
N GLY A 140 10.75 -11.96 4.47
CA GLY A 140 9.36 -11.90 4.90
C GLY A 140 8.86 -13.23 5.49
N VAL A 141 9.23 -14.36 4.86
CA VAL A 141 8.93 -15.70 5.39
C VAL A 141 9.60 -15.93 6.75
N LYS A 142 10.86 -15.51 6.92
CA LYS A 142 11.60 -15.65 8.18
C LYS A 142 11.02 -14.79 9.30
N GLU A 143 10.57 -13.58 8.97
CA GLU A 143 10.12 -12.59 9.94
C GLU A 143 8.66 -12.79 10.37
N PHE A 144 7.78 -13.15 9.44
CA PHE A 144 6.33 -13.20 9.67
C PHE A 144 5.72 -14.60 9.55
N GLY A 145 6.51 -15.58 9.13
CA GLY A 145 6.03 -16.92 8.79
C GLY A 145 5.42 -16.99 7.39
N LYS A 146 5.63 -18.12 6.71
CA LYS A 146 5.28 -18.34 5.30
C LYS A 146 3.81 -18.00 4.98
N GLN A 147 2.89 -18.65 5.70
CA GLN A 147 1.45 -18.52 5.45
C GLN A 147 0.95 -17.08 5.69
N ASN A 148 1.35 -16.48 6.81
CA ASN A 148 0.93 -15.12 7.15
C ASN A 148 1.45 -14.11 6.11
N PHE A 149 2.75 -14.16 5.81
CA PHE A 149 3.37 -13.27 4.84
C PHE A 149 2.70 -13.35 3.47
N TYR A 150 2.52 -14.55 2.90
CA TYR A 150 1.96 -14.67 1.55
C TYR A 150 0.46 -14.40 1.47
N ASN A 151 -0.31 -14.67 2.53
CA ASN A 151 -1.72 -14.27 2.56
C ASN A 151 -1.85 -12.74 2.47
N PHE A 152 -1.08 -12.01 3.28
CA PHE A 152 -1.07 -10.55 3.23
C PHE A 152 -0.48 -10.02 1.92
N PHE A 153 0.62 -10.60 1.44
CA PHE A 153 1.27 -10.17 0.19
C PHE A 153 0.32 -10.32 -1.00
N LEU A 154 -0.33 -11.47 -1.17
CA LEU A 154 -1.23 -11.71 -2.29
C LEU A 154 -2.51 -10.88 -2.18
N SER A 155 -3.06 -10.72 -0.97
CA SER A 155 -4.22 -9.84 -0.73
C SER A 155 -3.91 -8.39 -1.10
N GLU A 156 -2.75 -7.87 -0.68
CA GLU A 156 -2.32 -6.51 -0.99
C GLU A 156 -2.04 -6.34 -2.49
N ALA A 157 -1.37 -7.33 -3.10
CA ALA A 157 -1.04 -7.33 -4.51
C ALA A 157 -2.28 -7.31 -5.41
N VAL A 158 -3.39 -7.93 -5.00
CA VAL A 158 -4.63 -7.86 -5.78
C VAL A 158 -5.50 -6.66 -5.43
N SER A 159 -5.48 -6.17 -4.19
CA SER A 159 -6.42 -5.12 -3.74
C SER A 159 -6.07 -3.72 -4.25
N ASP A 160 -4.81 -3.31 -4.17
CA ASP A 160 -4.37 -1.98 -4.62
C ASP A 160 -4.00 -1.99 -6.11
N PHE A 161 -4.66 -1.15 -6.92
CA PHE A 161 -4.44 -1.08 -8.37
C PHE A 161 -3.04 -0.58 -8.77
N LYS A 162 -2.40 0.27 -7.97
CA LYS A 162 -1.01 0.72 -8.23
C LYS A 162 -0.04 -0.40 -7.86
N LYS A 163 -0.21 -0.99 -6.68
CA LYS A 163 0.65 -2.08 -6.21
C LYS A 163 0.55 -3.31 -7.10
N SER A 164 -0.63 -3.66 -7.60
CA SER A 164 -0.81 -4.84 -8.45
C SER A 164 0.07 -4.84 -9.69
N LYS A 165 0.28 -3.67 -10.30
CA LYS A 165 1.08 -3.53 -11.52
C LYS A 165 2.54 -3.92 -11.33
N LEU A 166 3.08 -3.81 -10.11
CA LEU A 166 4.45 -4.19 -9.78
C LEU A 166 4.50 -5.53 -9.04
N LEU A 167 3.68 -5.69 -7.99
CA LEU A 167 3.74 -6.86 -7.12
C LEU A 167 3.30 -8.16 -7.81
N VAL A 168 2.26 -8.11 -8.66
CA VAL A 168 1.77 -9.32 -9.34
C VAL A 168 2.81 -9.85 -10.34
N PRO A 169 3.31 -9.06 -11.31
CA PRO A 169 4.35 -9.54 -12.22
C PRO A 169 5.61 -9.98 -11.47
N PHE A 170 6.04 -9.22 -10.47
CA PHE A 170 7.22 -9.53 -9.67
C PHE A 170 7.11 -10.89 -8.95
N PHE A 171 5.99 -11.15 -8.29
CA PHE A 171 5.75 -12.43 -7.62
C PHE A 171 5.79 -13.63 -8.58
N VAL A 172 5.21 -13.48 -9.77
CA VAL A 172 5.18 -14.55 -10.77
C VAL A 172 6.57 -14.74 -11.39
N GLU A 173 7.28 -13.66 -11.70
CA GLU A 173 8.61 -13.71 -12.32
C GLU A 173 9.67 -14.33 -11.41
N TYR A 174 9.62 -14.02 -10.12
CA TYR A 174 10.56 -14.50 -9.10
C TYR A 174 9.95 -15.59 -8.20
N PHE A 175 8.98 -16.35 -8.73
CA PHE A 175 8.28 -17.38 -7.96
C PHE A 175 9.23 -18.45 -7.40
N ASP A 176 10.28 -18.80 -8.13
CA ASP A 176 11.32 -19.74 -7.71
C ASP A 176 12.04 -19.33 -6.41
N ARG A 177 12.11 -18.03 -6.12
CA ARG A 177 12.71 -17.47 -4.89
C ARG A 177 11.76 -17.43 -3.69
N THR A 178 10.47 -17.68 -3.91
CA THR A 178 9.47 -17.62 -2.83
C THR A 178 9.57 -18.79 -1.86
N GLY A 179 10.13 -19.92 -2.30
CA GLY A 179 10.16 -21.16 -1.52
C GLY A 179 8.78 -21.75 -1.23
N ILE A 180 7.75 -21.35 -1.99
CA ILE A 180 6.39 -21.89 -1.90
C ILE A 180 6.29 -23.15 -2.76
N GLU A 181 5.80 -24.25 -2.20
CA GLU A 181 5.47 -25.43 -2.98
C GLU A 181 4.15 -25.25 -3.74
N ASN A 182 3.98 -25.92 -4.88
CA ASN A 182 2.77 -25.79 -5.69
C ASN A 182 1.46 -26.05 -4.91
N LYS A 183 1.45 -27.02 -3.97
CA LYS A 183 0.27 -27.28 -3.12
C LYS A 183 -0.05 -26.10 -2.19
N GLU A 184 0.97 -25.52 -1.56
CA GLU A 184 0.83 -24.34 -0.69
C GLU A 184 0.32 -23.13 -1.48
N LEU A 185 0.84 -22.92 -2.71
CA LEU A 185 0.38 -21.85 -3.59
C LEU A 185 -1.11 -21.98 -3.90
N VAL A 186 -1.56 -23.19 -4.26
CA VAL A 186 -2.97 -23.43 -4.60
C VAL A 186 -3.87 -23.19 -3.38
N GLU A 187 -3.43 -23.55 -2.17
CA GLU A 187 -4.15 -23.26 -0.94
C GLU A 187 -4.29 -21.74 -0.71
N LEU A 188 -3.17 -20.99 -0.82
CA LEU A 188 -3.16 -19.53 -0.70
C LEU A 188 -4.10 -18.87 -1.72
N LEU A 189 -4.09 -19.33 -2.97
CA LEU A 189 -4.95 -18.80 -4.04
C LEU A 189 -6.43 -19.13 -3.81
N ASN A 190 -6.75 -20.31 -3.26
CA ASN A 190 -8.13 -20.66 -2.89
C ASN A 190 -8.64 -19.79 -1.73
N ASN A 191 -7.79 -19.52 -0.73
CA ASN A 191 -8.13 -18.60 0.36
C ASN A 191 -8.42 -17.21 -0.19
N LEU A 192 -7.52 -16.69 -1.04
CA LEU A 192 -7.72 -15.40 -1.69
C LEU A 192 -9.00 -15.36 -2.53
N LYS A 193 -9.26 -16.41 -3.33
CA LYS A 193 -10.49 -16.57 -4.11
C LYS A 193 -11.75 -16.47 -3.25
N GLY A 194 -11.74 -17.09 -2.07
CA GLY A 194 -12.82 -17.00 -1.09
C GLY A 194 -13.05 -15.57 -0.60
N SER A 195 -11.97 -14.84 -0.30
CA SER A 195 -12.01 -13.45 0.18
C SER A 195 -12.38 -12.41 -0.89
N LEU A 196 -12.28 -12.74 -2.19
CA LEU A 196 -12.59 -11.79 -3.28
C LEU A 196 -14.01 -11.22 -3.22
N LYS A 197 -14.99 -11.98 -2.71
CA LYS A 197 -16.38 -11.49 -2.61
C LYS A 197 -16.51 -10.30 -1.66
N GLU A 198 -15.68 -10.26 -0.62
CA GLU A 198 -15.60 -9.16 0.33
C GLU A 198 -14.69 -8.06 -0.20
N LEU A 199 -13.47 -8.43 -0.64
CA LEU A 199 -12.50 -7.47 -1.20
C LEU A 199 -13.06 -6.65 -2.36
N LYS A 200 -13.93 -7.22 -3.21
CA LYS A 200 -14.49 -6.49 -4.35
C LYS A 200 -15.44 -5.35 -3.95
N ARG A 201 -15.96 -5.34 -2.72
CA ARG A 201 -16.82 -4.25 -2.21
C ARG A 201 -16.01 -2.97 -2.02
N ASP A 202 -14.83 -3.10 -1.42
CA ASP A 202 -13.95 -1.96 -1.12
C ASP A 202 -12.96 -1.69 -2.26
N PHE A 203 -12.53 -2.74 -2.95
CA PHE A 203 -11.55 -2.69 -4.04
C PHE A 203 -12.11 -3.35 -5.31
N PRO A 204 -12.88 -2.64 -6.15
CA PRO A 204 -13.48 -3.23 -7.36
C PRO A 204 -12.47 -3.78 -8.37
N LYS A 205 -11.21 -3.32 -8.31
CA LYS A 205 -10.10 -3.81 -9.15
C LYS A 205 -9.44 -5.09 -8.62
N SER A 206 -9.80 -5.56 -7.43
CA SER A 206 -9.29 -6.83 -6.88
C SER A 206 -9.61 -8.03 -7.76
N VAL A 207 -10.82 -8.09 -8.33
CA VAL A 207 -11.24 -9.18 -9.22
C VAL A 207 -10.39 -9.26 -10.49
N PRO A 208 -10.27 -8.20 -11.33
CA PRO A 208 -9.41 -8.27 -12.51
C PRO A 208 -7.93 -8.47 -12.16
N ASN A 209 -7.43 -7.92 -11.04
CA ASN A 209 -6.05 -8.16 -10.61
C ASN A 209 -5.80 -9.62 -10.21
N TYR A 210 -6.74 -10.26 -9.51
CA TYR A 210 -6.69 -11.69 -9.20
C TYR A 210 -6.73 -12.56 -10.45
N ILE A 211 -7.61 -12.23 -11.40
CA ILE A 211 -7.68 -12.95 -12.67
C ILE A 211 -6.34 -12.82 -13.41
N GLU A 212 -5.75 -11.63 -13.43
CA GLU A 212 -4.43 -11.40 -14.03
C GLU A 212 -3.34 -12.26 -13.37
N LEU A 213 -3.33 -12.34 -12.04
CA LEU A 213 -2.40 -13.18 -11.28
C LEU A 213 -2.51 -14.66 -11.70
N ILE A 214 -3.70 -15.27 -11.68
CA ILE A 214 -3.85 -16.69 -12.01
C ILE A 214 -3.55 -16.99 -13.49
N CYS A 215 -3.83 -16.04 -14.39
CA CYS A 215 -3.46 -16.15 -15.79
C CYS A 215 -1.95 -16.14 -15.99
N LEU A 216 -1.21 -15.24 -15.32
CA LEU A 216 0.25 -15.20 -15.38
C LEU A 216 0.89 -16.46 -14.81
N LEU A 217 0.36 -16.97 -13.69
CA LEU A 217 0.82 -18.23 -13.10
C LEU A 217 0.63 -19.42 -14.05
N LYS A 218 -0.49 -19.47 -14.79
CA LYS A 218 -0.74 -20.50 -15.82
C LYS A 218 0.26 -20.39 -16.97
N VAL A 219 0.45 -19.20 -17.53
CA VAL A 219 1.39 -18.95 -18.64
C VAL A 219 2.81 -19.37 -18.26
N LYS A 220 3.23 -19.04 -17.04
CA LYS A 220 4.54 -19.41 -16.51
C LYS A 220 4.63 -20.87 -16.05
N LYS A 221 3.56 -21.66 -16.24
CA LYS A 221 3.47 -23.08 -15.87
C LYS A 221 3.76 -23.33 -14.38
N ILE A 222 3.49 -22.34 -13.53
CA ILE A 222 3.62 -22.44 -12.08
C ILE A 222 2.44 -23.23 -11.49
N ILE A 223 1.26 -23.07 -12.08
CA ILE A 223 0.07 -23.87 -11.81
C ILE A 223 -0.31 -24.69 -13.05
N LEU A 224 -0.88 -25.87 -12.79
CA LEU A 224 -1.38 -26.77 -13.82
C LEU A 224 -2.75 -26.30 -14.36
N ASN A 225 -3.17 -26.84 -15.50
CA ASN A 225 -4.42 -26.40 -16.15
C ASN A 225 -5.66 -26.74 -15.32
N ASP A 226 -5.72 -27.92 -14.70
CA ASP A 226 -6.79 -28.32 -13.78
C ASP A 226 -6.88 -27.38 -12.57
N GLN A 227 -5.73 -26.99 -12.00
CA GLN A 227 -5.65 -26.01 -10.91
C GLN A 227 -6.16 -24.64 -11.37
N PHE A 228 -5.75 -24.18 -12.55
CA PHE A 228 -6.21 -22.93 -13.13
C PHE A 228 -7.73 -22.90 -13.33
N GLU A 229 -8.31 -23.95 -13.91
CA GLU A 229 -9.77 -24.05 -14.10
C GLU A 229 -10.51 -23.99 -12.76
N ASN A 230 -10.00 -24.66 -11.73
CA ASN A 230 -10.57 -24.62 -10.37
C ASN A 230 -10.43 -23.25 -9.69
N LEU A 231 -9.40 -22.47 -10.03
CA LEU A 231 -9.15 -21.14 -9.46
C LEU A 231 -9.99 -20.02 -10.11
N LYS A 232 -10.63 -20.27 -11.25
CA LYS A 232 -11.56 -19.29 -11.87
C LYS A 232 -12.70 -18.95 -10.91
N ASN A 233 -13.01 -17.67 -10.79
CA ASN A 233 -14.15 -17.18 -10.02
C ASN A 233 -15.37 -16.94 -10.91
N GLU A 234 -16.53 -16.69 -10.31
CA GLU A 234 -17.80 -16.43 -11.01
C GLU A 234 -17.69 -15.26 -12.00
N ASP A 235 -16.86 -14.26 -11.68
CA ASP A 235 -16.67 -13.05 -12.49
C ASP A 235 -15.61 -13.22 -13.61
N PHE A 236 -14.96 -14.40 -13.74
CA PHE A 236 -13.79 -14.62 -14.60
C PHE A 236 -14.06 -14.23 -16.06
N GLN A 237 -15.11 -14.77 -16.67
CA GLN A 237 -15.42 -14.55 -18.10
C GLN A 237 -15.72 -13.07 -18.39
N VAL A 238 -16.50 -12.43 -17.52
CA VAL A 238 -16.92 -11.03 -17.69
C VAL A 238 -15.73 -10.08 -17.55
N LYS A 239 -14.83 -10.35 -16.59
CA LYS A 239 -13.69 -9.48 -16.27
C LYS A 239 -12.44 -9.77 -17.10
N SER A 240 -12.37 -10.92 -17.76
CA SER A 240 -11.27 -11.27 -18.69
C SER A 240 -11.11 -10.27 -19.84
N LYS A 241 -12.18 -9.56 -20.23
CA LYS A 241 -12.12 -8.52 -21.25
C LYS A 241 -11.09 -7.44 -20.95
N GLU A 242 -10.97 -7.01 -19.69
CA GLU A 242 -10.00 -5.97 -19.29
C GLU A 242 -8.57 -6.46 -19.49
N ILE A 243 -8.30 -7.73 -19.17
CA ILE A 243 -6.97 -8.35 -19.28
C ILE A 243 -6.60 -8.59 -20.74
N ILE A 244 -7.50 -9.18 -21.53
CA ILE A 244 -7.29 -9.43 -22.97
C ILE A 244 -6.95 -8.11 -23.68
N THR A 245 -7.71 -7.05 -23.39
CA THR A 245 -7.47 -5.72 -23.98
C THR A 245 -6.13 -5.13 -23.53
N LYS A 246 -5.80 -5.26 -22.25
CA LYS A 246 -4.53 -4.76 -21.68
C LYS A 246 -3.32 -5.48 -22.27
N TRP A 247 -3.35 -6.81 -22.30
CA TRP A 247 -2.22 -7.63 -22.75
C TRP A 247 -2.03 -7.56 -24.26
N ASN A 248 -3.10 -7.50 -25.05
CA ASN A 248 -2.99 -7.39 -26.51
C ASN A 248 -2.34 -6.07 -26.96
N LYS A 249 -2.39 -5.01 -26.14
CA LYS A 249 -1.69 -3.73 -26.37
C LYS A 249 -0.21 -3.76 -25.96
N SER A 250 0.23 -4.78 -25.22
CA SER A 250 1.61 -4.89 -24.75
C SER A 250 2.41 -5.81 -25.68
N GLU A 251 3.55 -5.35 -26.18
CA GLU A 251 4.45 -6.18 -27.01
C GLU A 251 4.91 -7.44 -26.29
N LYS A 252 5.15 -7.34 -24.97
CA LYS A 252 5.61 -8.46 -24.14
C LYS A 252 4.52 -9.49 -23.83
N LEU A 253 3.27 -9.04 -23.64
CA LEU A 253 2.19 -9.90 -23.12
C LEU A 253 1.20 -10.37 -24.20
N LYS A 254 1.27 -9.82 -25.41
CA LYS A 254 0.34 -10.15 -26.50
C LYS A 254 0.31 -11.65 -26.83
N GLY A 255 1.46 -12.33 -26.78
CA GLY A 255 1.54 -13.78 -27.00
C GLY A 255 0.75 -14.58 -25.97
N PHE A 256 0.76 -14.13 -24.71
CA PHE A 256 0.13 -14.83 -23.59
C PHE A 256 -1.40 -14.85 -23.66
N VAL A 257 -2.00 -13.89 -24.38
CA VAL A 257 -3.46 -13.82 -24.54
C VAL A 257 -4.01 -15.12 -25.13
N PHE A 258 -3.37 -15.65 -26.19
CA PHE A 258 -3.83 -16.85 -26.87
C PHE A 258 -3.40 -18.16 -26.17
N GLU A 259 -2.48 -18.09 -25.20
CA GLU A 259 -2.12 -19.22 -24.35
C GLU A 259 -3.14 -19.46 -23.22
N VAL A 260 -3.85 -18.40 -22.82
CA VAL A 260 -4.79 -18.43 -21.70
C VAL A 260 -6.24 -18.48 -22.16
N PHE A 261 -6.59 -17.72 -23.19
CA PHE A 261 -7.97 -17.50 -23.63
C PHE A 261 -8.22 -18.16 -24.98
N GLU A 262 -9.45 -18.67 -25.16
CA GLU A 262 -9.85 -19.27 -26.44
C GLU A 262 -9.82 -18.23 -27.57
N PRO A 263 -9.28 -18.57 -28.76
CA PRO A 263 -9.16 -17.62 -29.87
C PRO A 263 -10.49 -16.96 -30.28
N GLY A 264 -11.61 -17.67 -30.19
CA GLY A 264 -12.94 -17.13 -30.46
C GLY A 264 -13.30 -15.96 -29.53
N LEU A 265 -13.14 -16.17 -28.23
CA LEU A 265 -13.38 -15.14 -27.20
C LEU A 265 -12.48 -13.91 -27.39
N VAL A 266 -11.21 -14.14 -27.72
CA VAL A 266 -10.24 -13.05 -27.96
C VAL A 266 -10.65 -12.22 -29.17
N ASN A 267 -11.01 -12.87 -30.28
CA ASN A 267 -11.44 -12.17 -31.50
C ASN A 267 -12.72 -11.36 -31.28
N ASP A 268 -13.71 -11.92 -30.59
CA ASP A 268 -14.98 -11.23 -30.28
C ASP A 268 -14.77 -9.97 -29.42
N ILE A 269 -13.78 -10.01 -28.52
CA ILE A 269 -13.44 -8.89 -27.64
C ILE A 269 -12.65 -7.81 -28.38
N LEU A 270 -11.75 -8.19 -29.29
CA LEU A 270 -10.87 -7.26 -29.99
C LEU A 270 -11.51 -6.62 -31.25
N GLN A 271 -12.59 -7.19 -31.78
CA GLN A 271 -13.34 -6.65 -32.93
C GLN A 271 -14.42 -5.62 -32.52
N LYS A 272 -14.71 -5.45 -31.22
CA LYS A 272 -15.65 -4.47 -30.66
C LYS A 272 -14.93 -3.27 -30.06
#